data_AF-A0A3B9FER8-F1
#
_entry.id   AF-A0A3B9FER8-F1
#
_cell.length_a   1.000
_cell.length_b   1.000
_cell.length_c   1.000
_cell.angle_alpha   90.00
_cell.angle_beta   90.00
_cell.angle_gamma   90.00
#
_symmetry.space_group_name_H-M   'P 1'
#
loop_
_entity.id
_entity.type
_entity.pdbx_description
1 polymer ?
#
loop_
_entity_poly.entity_id
_entity_poly.type
_entity_poly.pdbx_seq_one_letter_code
_entity_poly.pdbx_strand_id
1 'polypeptide(L)'
;MHAYRSHNCAELSEANVGQQVRLSGWINRKRDHGQLVFVDLRDHYGLTQCVADASDASFALVEATRLESVVTITGTVLKRSDETINANLPTGQIEVRIEAFEVQSAADTLPLQVNSDEDSGEETRLRYRYLDLRRSRPHANIMLRAKIIQSIRARMVAQGFTEFQTPILTASSPEGARDFLVPARLHPGKFYALPQAPQQFKQLIMVSGFDRYFQIAPCFR
;
A
#
# COMPACT_ATOMS: atom_id res chain seq x y z
N MET A 1 3.03 8.24 24.27
CA MET A 1 3.13 7.42 23.05
C MET A 1 1.88 7.66 22.21
N HIS A 2 1.99 7.83 20.88
CA HIS A 2 0.81 8.06 20.02
C HIS A 2 -0.15 6.86 20.07
N ALA A 3 -1.45 7.12 19.93
CA ALA A 3 -2.52 6.17 20.22
C ALA A 3 -2.36 4.83 19.48
N TYR A 4 -1.94 4.85 18.21
CA TYR A 4 -1.86 3.66 17.37
C TYR A 4 -0.42 3.18 17.11
N ARG A 5 0.58 4.04 17.16
CA ARG A 5 1.93 3.64 16.74
C ARG A 5 3.00 4.52 17.32
N SER A 6 4.14 3.91 17.63
CA SER A 6 5.40 4.57 17.99
C SER A 6 6.43 4.45 16.87
N HIS A 7 6.44 3.30 16.19
CA HIS A 7 7.34 2.93 15.10
C HIS A 7 6.52 2.24 14.01
N ASN A 8 7.10 2.06 12.82
CA ASN A 8 6.55 1.17 11.81
C ASN A 8 7.07 -0.28 11.96
N CYS A 9 6.42 -1.23 11.29
CA CYS A 9 6.73 -2.66 11.38
C CYS A 9 8.01 -3.08 10.64
N ALA A 10 8.84 -2.15 10.17
CA ALA A 10 10.14 -2.44 9.58
C ALA A 10 11.28 -1.58 10.18
N GLU A 11 10.98 -0.81 11.23
CA GLU A 11 11.90 0.20 11.79
C GLU A 11 12.69 -0.30 12.99
N LEU A 12 12.15 -1.30 13.72
CA LEU A 12 12.77 -1.80 14.94
C LEU A 12 14.06 -2.58 14.65
N SER A 13 15.03 -2.42 15.53
CA SER A 13 16.35 -3.07 15.47
C SER A 13 16.83 -3.48 16.87
N GLU A 14 18.01 -4.08 16.98
CA GLU A 14 18.63 -4.41 18.28
C GLU A 14 18.81 -3.18 19.18
N ALA A 15 18.96 -1.98 18.60
CA ALA A 15 19.07 -0.74 19.38
C ALA A 15 17.80 -0.41 20.19
N ASN A 16 16.68 -1.08 19.89
CA ASN A 16 15.41 -0.89 20.57
C ASN A 16 15.16 -1.93 21.67
N VAL A 17 16.04 -2.90 21.88
CA VAL A 17 15.83 -3.96 22.90
C VAL A 17 15.62 -3.35 24.29
N GLY A 18 14.60 -3.85 24.99
CA GLY A 18 14.15 -3.35 26.29
C GLY A 18 13.22 -2.13 26.22
N GLN A 19 13.02 -1.53 25.06
CA GLN A 19 12.08 -0.41 24.90
C GLN A 19 10.65 -0.93 24.76
N GLN A 20 9.71 -0.25 25.41
CA GLN A 20 8.30 -0.43 25.15
C GLN A 20 7.92 0.30 23.87
N VAL A 21 7.24 -0.40 22.97
CA VAL A 21 6.81 0.09 21.66
C VAL A 21 5.33 -0.21 21.45
N ARG A 22 4.74 0.58 20.56
CA ARG A 22 3.40 0.35 20.02
C ARG A 22 3.45 0.25 18.50
N LEU A 23 2.82 -0.79 17.96
CA LEU A 23 2.72 -1.07 16.54
C LEU A 23 1.25 -1.33 16.18
N SER A 24 0.79 -0.80 15.04
CA SER A 24 -0.50 -1.15 14.46
C SER A 24 -0.31 -1.71 13.06
N GLY A 25 -1.14 -2.67 12.69
CA GLY A 25 -1.08 -3.31 11.39
C GLY A 25 -2.10 -4.41 11.22
N TRP A 26 -1.85 -5.27 10.25
CA TRP A 26 -2.64 -6.47 9.95
C TRP A 26 -1.92 -7.71 10.44
N ILE A 27 -2.65 -8.66 11.01
CA ILE A 27 -2.11 -10.00 11.30
C ILE A 27 -1.84 -10.70 9.97
N ASN A 28 -0.60 -10.70 9.52
CA ASN A 28 -0.22 -11.28 8.23
C ASN A 28 -0.07 -12.79 8.33
N ARG A 29 0.50 -13.29 9.44
CA ARG A 29 0.60 -14.73 9.72
C ARG A 29 0.50 -14.94 11.22
N LYS A 30 -0.04 -16.10 11.60
CA LYS A 30 -0.09 -16.54 12.98
C LYS A 30 0.39 -17.98 13.06
N ARG A 31 1.25 -18.28 14.05
CA ARG A 31 1.82 -19.61 14.31
C ARG A 31 1.60 -19.93 15.78
N ASP A 32 0.93 -21.03 16.03
CA ASP A 32 0.55 -21.46 17.38
C ASP A 32 1.34 -22.72 17.76
N HIS A 33 2.04 -22.65 18.88
CA HIS A 33 2.84 -23.73 19.45
C HIS A 33 2.28 -24.18 20.82
N GLY A 34 1.01 -23.90 21.10
CA GLY A 34 0.30 -24.26 22.33
C GLY A 34 0.59 -23.33 23.50
N GLN A 35 1.87 -23.16 23.87
CA GLN A 35 2.27 -22.24 24.96
C GLN A 35 2.66 -20.85 24.46
N LEU A 36 2.92 -20.73 23.15
CA LEU A 36 3.33 -19.49 22.51
C LEU A 36 2.54 -19.29 21.22
N VAL A 37 2.07 -18.07 21.00
CA VAL A 37 1.50 -17.64 19.72
C VAL A 37 2.37 -16.54 19.14
N PHE A 38 2.90 -16.80 17.94
CA PHE A 38 3.67 -15.83 17.16
C PHE A 38 2.78 -15.19 16.10
N VAL A 39 2.81 -13.87 16.03
CA VAL A 39 2.11 -13.05 15.05
C VAL A 39 3.13 -12.30 14.22
N ASP A 40 3.10 -12.47 12.91
CA ASP A 40 3.79 -11.56 12.00
C ASP A 40 2.85 -10.38 11.73
N LEU A 41 3.12 -9.23 12.35
CA LEU A 41 2.35 -8.00 12.16
C LEU A 41 2.88 -7.24 10.94
N ARG A 42 1.99 -6.93 10.00
CA ARG A 42 2.33 -6.22 8.76
C ARG A 42 1.78 -4.81 8.75
N ASP A 43 2.56 -3.87 8.25
CA ASP A 43 2.07 -2.57 7.80
C ASP A 43 2.56 -2.24 6.38
N HIS A 44 2.52 -0.96 6.01
CA HIS A 44 3.02 -0.49 4.71
C HIS A 44 4.51 -0.77 4.48
N TYR A 45 5.30 -0.80 5.55
CA TYR A 45 6.76 -0.77 5.51
C TYR A 45 7.36 -2.18 5.59
N GLY A 46 6.72 -3.09 6.32
CA GLY A 46 7.18 -4.48 6.41
C GLY A 46 6.50 -5.28 7.51
N LEU A 47 7.28 -6.19 8.11
CA LEU A 47 6.83 -7.18 9.08
C LEU A 47 7.65 -7.10 10.37
N THR A 48 6.97 -7.16 11.52
CA THR A 48 7.59 -7.39 12.83
C THR A 48 6.93 -8.61 13.47
N GLN A 49 7.72 -9.51 14.04
CA GLN A 49 7.18 -10.61 14.85
C GLN A 49 6.82 -10.10 16.24
N CYS A 50 5.62 -10.47 16.68
CA CYS A 50 5.13 -10.30 18.03
C CYS A 50 4.86 -11.67 18.64
N VAL A 51 5.05 -11.82 19.94
CA VAL A 51 4.85 -13.08 20.66
C VAL A 51 3.99 -12.86 21.89
N ALA A 52 3.02 -13.76 22.11
CA ALA A 52 2.27 -13.87 23.36
C ALA A 52 2.50 -15.25 23.98
N ASP A 53 2.70 -15.28 25.29
CA ASP A 53 2.82 -16.50 26.10
C ASP A 53 1.46 -16.85 26.72
N ALA A 54 1.19 -18.14 26.94
CA ALA A 54 -0.06 -18.61 27.54
C ALA A 54 -0.33 -18.03 28.94
N SER A 55 0.71 -17.56 29.64
CA SER A 55 0.59 -16.84 30.90
C SER A 55 0.14 -15.37 30.75
N ASP A 56 0.22 -14.79 29.55
CA ASP A 56 -0.16 -13.41 29.29
C ASP A 56 -1.70 -13.29 29.16
N ALA A 57 -2.28 -12.24 29.76
CA ALA A 57 -3.73 -12.00 29.70
C ALA A 57 -4.26 -11.78 28.26
N SER A 58 -3.40 -11.36 27.33
CA SER A 58 -3.75 -11.18 25.92
C SER A 58 -3.78 -12.47 25.10
N PHE A 59 -3.29 -13.60 25.63
CA PHE A 59 -3.06 -14.83 24.85
C PHE A 59 -4.31 -15.31 24.12
N ALA A 60 -5.41 -15.55 24.84
CA ALA A 60 -6.65 -16.05 24.26
C ALA A 60 -7.23 -15.12 23.18
N LEU A 61 -7.06 -13.80 23.34
CA LEU A 61 -7.51 -12.82 22.35
C LEU A 61 -6.63 -12.87 21.09
N VAL A 62 -5.30 -12.95 21.24
CA VAL A 62 -4.35 -13.11 20.13
C VAL A 62 -4.62 -14.42 19.36
N GLU A 63 -4.82 -15.51 20.10
CA GLU A 63 -5.14 -16.84 19.58
C GLU A 63 -6.48 -16.86 18.82
N ALA A 64 -7.51 -16.17 19.30
CA ALA A 64 -8.80 -16.09 18.63
C ALA A 64 -8.83 -15.15 17.41
N THR A 65 -7.94 -14.14 17.35
CA THR A 65 -8.00 -13.10 16.31
C THR A 65 -7.58 -13.64 14.94
N ARG A 66 -8.42 -13.42 13.92
CA ARG A 66 -8.21 -13.91 12.55
C ARG A 66 -7.10 -13.17 11.81
N LEU A 67 -6.52 -13.82 10.81
CA LEU A 67 -5.62 -13.18 9.85
C LEU A 67 -6.31 -11.97 9.19
N GLU A 68 -5.50 -10.97 8.81
CA GLU A 68 -5.94 -9.68 8.26
C GLU A 68 -6.85 -8.83 9.16
N SER A 69 -7.04 -9.20 10.44
CA SER A 69 -7.63 -8.27 11.41
C SER A 69 -6.67 -7.11 11.65
N VAL A 70 -7.22 -5.91 11.82
CA VAL A 70 -6.47 -4.70 12.18
C VAL A 70 -6.31 -4.67 13.68
N VAL A 71 -5.08 -4.59 14.14
CA VAL A 71 -4.75 -4.66 15.57
C VAL A 71 -3.76 -3.58 15.97
N THR A 72 -3.77 -3.24 17.25
CA THR A 72 -2.76 -2.43 17.91
C THR A 72 -2.11 -3.26 19.02
N ILE A 73 -0.79 -3.37 18.98
CA ILE A 73 0.02 -4.12 19.92
C ILE A 73 0.89 -3.13 20.68
N THR A 74 0.82 -3.15 22.01
CA THR A 74 1.83 -2.52 22.87
C THR A 74 2.63 -3.63 23.54
N GLY A 75 3.95 -3.50 23.57
CA GLY A 75 4.81 -4.53 24.11
C GLY A 75 6.27 -4.11 24.18
N THR A 76 7.10 -4.97 24.74
CA THR A 76 8.53 -4.72 24.91
C THR A 76 9.34 -5.43 23.84
N VAL A 77 10.31 -4.74 23.25
CA VAL A 77 11.22 -5.31 22.25
C VAL A 77 12.21 -6.25 22.93
N LEU A 78 12.29 -7.48 22.46
CA LEU A 78 13.24 -8.50 22.91
C LEU A 78 14.18 -8.88 21.78
N LYS A 79 15.38 -9.30 22.16
CA LYS A 79 16.30 -9.94 21.23
C LYS A 79 15.87 -11.39 21.03
N ARG A 80 15.88 -11.86 19.78
CA ARG A 80 15.65 -13.27 19.47
C ARG A 80 16.84 -14.11 19.90
N SER A 81 16.61 -15.40 20.16
CA SER A 81 17.71 -16.35 20.28
C SER A 81 18.44 -16.48 18.95
N ASP A 82 19.74 -16.81 18.99
CA ASP A 82 20.57 -16.93 17.78
C ASP A 82 20.00 -17.94 16.76
N GLU A 83 19.31 -18.97 17.25
CA GLU A 83 18.65 -20.01 16.45
C GLU A 83 17.37 -19.54 15.76
N THR A 84 16.75 -18.45 16.23
CA THR A 84 15.45 -17.95 15.73
C THR A 84 15.57 -16.64 14.96
N ILE A 85 16.80 -16.18 14.71
CA ILE A 85 17.09 -15.02 13.86
C ILE A 85 16.62 -15.29 12.43
N ASN A 86 15.87 -14.36 11.86
CA ASN A 86 15.42 -14.42 10.47
C ASN A 86 16.18 -13.43 9.59
N ALA A 87 17.20 -13.89 8.87
CA ALA A 87 18.01 -13.04 7.98
C ALA A 87 17.23 -12.40 6.81
N ASN A 88 16.02 -12.88 6.50
CA ASN A 88 15.20 -12.33 5.41
C ASN A 88 14.37 -11.11 5.84
N LEU A 89 14.39 -10.73 7.13
CA LEU A 89 13.64 -9.60 7.65
C LEU A 89 14.58 -8.55 8.27
N PRO A 90 14.38 -7.25 8.00
CA PRO A 90 15.13 -6.18 8.68
C PRO A 90 15.00 -6.23 10.20
N THR A 91 13.83 -6.62 10.70
CA THR A 91 13.49 -6.80 12.11
C THR A 91 13.82 -8.20 12.63
N GLY A 92 14.49 -9.03 11.84
CA GLY A 92 14.63 -10.46 12.07
C GLY A 92 15.49 -10.87 13.26
N GLN A 93 16.20 -9.93 13.88
CA GLN A 93 17.00 -10.14 15.10
C GLN A 93 16.20 -9.85 16.38
N ILE A 94 15.00 -9.27 16.24
CA ILE A 94 14.15 -8.88 17.37
C ILE A 94 12.75 -9.46 17.27
N GLU A 95 12.02 -9.39 18.36
CA GLU A 95 10.58 -9.61 18.41
C GLU A 95 9.96 -8.71 19.49
N VAL A 96 8.64 -8.57 19.48
CA VAL A 96 7.90 -7.78 20.49
C VAL A 96 7.08 -8.71 21.37
N ARG A 97 7.39 -8.78 22.66
CA ARG A 97 6.54 -9.47 23.64
C ARG A 97 5.28 -8.63 23.87
N ILE A 98 4.12 -9.21 23.59
CA ILE A 98 2.83 -8.54 23.69
C ILE A 98 2.47 -8.35 25.15
N GLU A 99 2.22 -7.10 25.56
CA GLU A 99 1.73 -6.75 26.90
C GLU A 99 0.27 -6.30 26.85
N ALA A 100 -0.11 -5.60 25.77
CA ALA A 100 -1.48 -5.22 25.48
C ALA A 100 -1.80 -5.44 23.99
N PHE A 101 -2.99 -5.96 23.74
CA PHE A 101 -3.47 -6.29 22.40
C PHE A 101 -4.90 -5.79 22.23
N GLU A 102 -5.12 -4.98 21.20
CA GLU A 102 -6.42 -4.39 20.90
C GLU A 102 -6.81 -4.66 19.45
N VAL A 103 -7.98 -5.26 19.24
CA VAL A 103 -8.55 -5.45 17.91
C VAL A 103 -9.28 -4.17 17.51
N GLN A 104 -8.72 -3.47 16.54
CA GLN A 104 -9.31 -2.24 15.98
C GLN A 104 -10.42 -2.56 14.99
N SER A 105 -10.25 -3.64 14.21
CA SER A 105 -11.25 -4.14 13.27
C SER A 105 -11.00 -5.62 13.02
N ALA A 106 -11.98 -6.46 13.35
CA ALA A 106 -11.92 -7.89 13.06
C ALA A 106 -12.11 -8.16 11.57
N ALA A 107 -11.34 -9.09 11.01
CA ALA A 107 -11.50 -9.52 9.63
C ALA A 107 -12.48 -10.69 9.49
N ASP A 108 -13.29 -10.65 8.43
CA ASP A 108 -14.07 -11.78 7.97
C ASP A 108 -13.19 -12.82 7.25
N THR A 109 -13.80 -13.96 6.90
CA THR A 109 -13.15 -14.95 6.03
C THR A 109 -12.77 -14.31 4.71
N LEU A 110 -11.48 -14.41 4.34
CA LEU A 110 -10.95 -13.71 3.19
C LEU A 110 -11.27 -14.45 1.88
N PRO A 111 -11.69 -13.74 0.82
CA PRO A 111 -11.91 -14.32 -0.49
C PRO A 111 -10.59 -14.61 -1.25
N LEU A 112 -9.46 -14.10 -0.77
CA LEU A 112 -8.12 -14.41 -1.24
C LEU A 112 -7.10 -14.34 -0.10
N GLN A 113 -6.07 -15.18 -0.14
CA GLN A 113 -5.02 -15.19 0.88
C GLN A 113 -3.98 -14.09 0.58
N VAL A 114 -3.81 -13.16 1.53
CA VAL A 114 -2.88 -12.03 1.36
C VAL A 114 -1.41 -12.44 1.57
N ASN A 115 -1.17 -13.40 2.46
CA ASN A 115 0.15 -13.87 2.86
C ASN A 115 0.65 -15.09 2.04
N SER A 116 0.07 -15.30 0.85
CA SER A 116 0.37 -16.40 -0.07
C SER A 116 0.70 -15.89 -1.47
N ASP A 117 1.59 -16.61 -2.15
CA ASP A 117 1.90 -16.42 -3.57
C ASP A 117 0.96 -17.18 -4.51
N GLU A 118 0.06 -18.00 -3.97
CA GLU A 118 -0.98 -18.68 -4.75
C GLU A 118 -1.86 -17.69 -5.51
N ASP A 119 -2.17 -18.00 -6.76
CA ASP A 119 -3.03 -17.14 -7.58
C ASP A 119 -4.50 -17.49 -7.35
N SER A 120 -5.27 -16.55 -6.80
CA SER A 120 -6.72 -16.69 -6.60
C SER A 120 -7.55 -16.45 -7.87
N GLY A 121 -6.88 -16.36 -9.02
CA GLY A 121 -7.48 -16.02 -10.31
C GLY A 121 -7.66 -14.51 -10.49
N GLU A 122 -7.58 -14.05 -11.74
CA GLU A 122 -7.67 -12.62 -12.06
C GLU A 122 -9.01 -12.00 -11.66
N GLU A 123 -10.14 -12.68 -11.93
CA GLU A 123 -11.48 -12.18 -11.61
C GLU A 123 -11.61 -11.86 -10.11
N THR A 124 -11.24 -12.80 -9.24
CA THR A 124 -11.25 -12.64 -7.79
C THR A 124 -10.35 -11.48 -7.36
N ARG A 125 -9.13 -11.43 -7.90
CA ARG A 125 -8.14 -10.40 -7.56
C ARG A 125 -8.58 -9.00 -8.01
N LEU A 126 -9.28 -8.87 -9.12
CA LEU A 126 -9.83 -7.59 -9.58
C LEU A 126 -11.09 -7.21 -8.77
N ARG A 127 -11.97 -8.16 -8.44
CA ARG A 127 -13.15 -7.92 -7.59
C ARG A 127 -12.75 -7.45 -6.19
N TYR A 128 -11.70 -8.07 -5.62
CA TYR A 128 -11.18 -7.77 -4.29
C TYR A 128 -9.83 -7.07 -4.34
N ARG A 129 -9.66 -6.14 -5.30
CA ARG A 129 -8.38 -5.48 -5.56
C ARG A 129 -7.79 -4.77 -4.34
N TYR A 130 -8.61 -4.29 -3.44
CA TYR A 130 -8.17 -3.67 -2.18
C TYR A 130 -7.45 -4.66 -1.23
N LEU A 131 -7.75 -5.96 -1.29
CA LEU A 131 -6.98 -7.00 -0.60
C LEU A 131 -5.76 -7.44 -1.42
N ASP A 132 -5.91 -7.62 -2.73
CA ASP A 132 -4.80 -8.02 -3.61
C ASP A 132 -3.66 -6.97 -3.56
N LEU A 133 -3.98 -5.68 -3.42
CA LEU A 133 -3.00 -4.61 -3.24
C LEU A 133 -2.21 -4.67 -1.91
N ARG A 134 -2.64 -5.47 -0.93
CA ARG A 134 -1.87 -5.72 0.32
C ARG A 134 -0.78 -6.77 0.14
N ARG A 135 -0.86 -7.60 -0.91
CA ARG A 135 0.15 -8.61 -1.21
C ARG A 135 1.47 -7.93 -1.60
N SER A 136 2.58 -8.58 -1.27
CA SER A 136 3.94 -8.03 -1.43
C SER A 136 4.22 -7.54 -2.86
N ARG A 137 3.94 -8.36 -3.87
CA ARG A 137 4.22 -8.03 -5.28
C ARG A 137 3.37 -6.87 -5.81
N PRO A 138 2.02 -6.87 -5.72
CA PRO A 138 1.21 -5.72 -6.10
C PRO A 138 1.58 -4.43 -5.37
N HIS A 139 1.80 -4.49 -4.04
CA HIS A 139 2.22 -3.32 -3.27
C HIS A 139 3.55 -2.76 -3.78
N ALA A 140 4.57 -3.61 -3.91
CA ALA A 140 5.89 -3.21 -4.42
C ALA A 140 5.81 -2.59 -5.82
N ASN A 141 4.96 -3.13 -6.71
CA ASN A 141 4.75 -2.58 -8.05
C ASN A 141 4.14 -1.17 -8.02
N ILE A 142 3.16 -0.93 -7.14
CA ILE A 142 2.56 0.42 -6.98
C ILE A 142 3.58 1.40 -6.41
N MET A 143 4.35 0.98 -5.41
CA MET A 143 5.41 1.82 -4.83
C MET A 143 6.52 2.12 -5.83
N LEU A 144 6.92 1.14 -6.64
CA LEU A 144 7.88 1.33 -7.72
C LEU A 144 7.34 2.32 -8.76
N ARG A 145 6.09 2.17 -9.19
CA ARG A 145 5.43 3.12 -10.11
C ARG A 145 5.46 4.55 -9.57
N ALA A 146 5.17 4.74 -8.27
CA ALA A 146 5.24 6.06 -7.64
C ALA A 146 6.66 6.65 -7.68
N LYS A 147 7.69 5.86 -7.35
CA LYS A 147 9.10 6.26 -7.43
C LYS A 147 9.53 6.61 -8.85
N ILE A 148 9.10 5.84 -9.84
CA ILE A 148 9.36 6.12 -11.26
C ILE A 148 8.76 7.47 -11.66
N ILE A 149 7.49 7.71 -11.32
CA ILE A 149 6.79 8.97 -11.62
C ILE A 149 7.51 10.16 -10.96
N GLN A 150 7.90 10.03 -9.69
CA GLN A 150 8.65 11.06 -8.98
C GLN A 150 10.00 11.36 -9.65
N SER A 151 10.74 10.31 -10.05
CA SER A 151 12.02 10.43 -10.76
C SER A 151 11.86 11.12 -12.11
N ILE A 152 10.83 10.76 -12.89
CA ILE A 152 10.52 11.41 -14.16
C ILE A 152 10.26 12.90 -13.93
N ARG A 153 9.37 13.26 -12.99
CA ARG A 153 9.07 14.66 -12.69
C ARG A 153 10.32 15.45 -12.31
N ALA A 154 11.12 14.93 -11.38
CA ALA A 154 12.33 15.60 -10.93
C ALA A 154 13.31 15.86 -12.09
N ARG A 155 13.49 14.88 -12.99
CA ARG A 155 14.37 15.01 -14.16
C ARG A 155 13.82 15.96 -15.22
N MET A 156 12.50 16.01 -15.42
CA MET A 156 11.88 16.95 -16.34
C MET A 156 12.03 18.39 -15.84
N VAL A 157 11.74 18.62 -14.56
CA VAL A 157 11.92 19.94 -13.92
C VAL A 157 13.39 20.38 -13.94
N ALA A 158 14.33 19.49 -13.63
CA ALA A 158 15.76 19.79 -13.70
C ALA A 158 16.23 20.17 -15.12
N GLN A 159 15.54 19.69 -16.16
CA GLN A 159 15.78 20.05 -17.56
C GLN A 159 14.99 21.29 -18.01
N GLY A 160 14.35 22.01 -17.09
CA GLY A 160 13.60 23.24 -17.39
C GLY A 160 12.21 23.00 -17.99
N PHE A 161 11.69 21.77 -17.97
CA PHE A 161 10.31 21.51 -18.36
C PHE A 161 9.34 21.93 -17.25
N THR A 162 8.23 22.52 -17.64
CA THR A 162 7.11 22.86 -16.75
C THR A 162 6.00 21.82 -16.89
N GLU A 163 5.48 21.30 -15.76
CA GLU A 163 4.33 20.37 -15.76
C GLU A 163 3.04 21.17 -15.94
N PHE A 164 2.29 20.91 -17.02
CA PHE A 164 0.98 21.54 -17.25
C PHE A 164 -0.12 20.49 -17.19
N GLN A 165 -1.31 20.92 -16.76
CA GLN A 165 -2.52 20.11 -16.85
C GLN A 165 -3.36 20.56 -18.04
N THR A 166 -3.75 19.59 -18.87
CA THR A 166 -4.64 19.83 -20.01
C THR A 166 -6.06 19.33 -19.71
N PRO A 167 -7.10 19.92 -20.33
CA PRO A 167 -8.48 19.45 -20.15
C PRO A 167 -8.68 17.97 -20.51
N ILE A 168 -9.54 17.29 -19.75
CA ILE A 168 -9.99 15.90 -20.01
C ILE A 168 -11.31 15.87 -20.79
N LEU A 169 -12.15 16.90 -20.67
CA LEU A 169 -13.37 17.02 -21.48
C LEU A 169 -13.05 17.87 -22.70
N THR A 170 -12.92 17.24 -23.86
CA THR A 170 -12.47 17.88 -25.10
C THR A 170 -13.53 17.81 -26.18
N ALA A 171 -13.30 18.48 -27.31
CA ALA A 171 -14.04 18.19 -28.53
C ALA A 171 -13.63 16.79 -29.06
N SER A 172 -14.57 16.10 -29.70
CA SER A 172 -14.27 14.85 -30.41
C SER A 172 -13.52 15.15 -31.71
N SER A 173 -12.59 14.28 -32.07
CA SER A 173 -11.90 14.30 -33.36
C SER A 173 -12.46 13.18 -34.22
N PRO A 174 -12.91 13.44 -35.46
CA PRO A 174 -13.31 12.38 -36.38
C PRO A 174 -12.12 11.52 -36.86
N GLU A 175 -10.89 11.98 -36.63
CA GLU A 175 -9.66 11.24 -36.92
C GLU A 175 -9.19 10.45 -35.70
N GLY A 176 -8.86 9.18 -35.89
CA GLY A 176 -8.23 8.31 -34.87
C GLY A 176 -9.10 7.14 -34.41
N ALA A 177 -8.84 6.65 -33.19
CA ALA A 177 -9.65 5.60 -32.56
C ALA A 177 -11.01 6.16 -32.11
N ARG A 178 -11.93 5.29 -31.66
CA ARG A 178 -13.23 5.75 -31.14
C ARG A 178 -13.06 6.49 -29.82
N ASP A 179 -13.69 7.64 -29.70
CA ASP A 179 -13.68 8.42 -28.46
C ASP A 179 -14.71 7.88 -27.45
N PHE A 180 -14.37 7.95 -26.16
CA PHE A 180 -15.37 7.85 -25.09
C PHE A 180 -16.13 9.18 -25.00
N LEU A 181 -17.45 9.11 -25.15
CA LEU A 181 -18.32 10.29 -25.15
C LEU A 181 -18.91 10.56 -23.77
N VAL A 182 -18.94 11.84 -23.40
CA VAL A 182 -19.57 12.34 -22.16
C VAL A 182 -20.67 13.33 -22.53
N PRO A 183 -21.96 13.01 -22.29
CA PRO A 183 -23.07 13.89 -22.65
C PRO A 183 -23.08 15.18 -21.82
N ALA A 184 -23.31 16.32 -22.48
CA ALA A 184 -23.33 17.62 -21.83
C ALA A 184 -24.75 17.97 -21.34
N ARG A 185 -25.00 17.89 -20.02
CA ARG A 185 -26.31 18.23 -19.42
C ARG A 185 -26.82 19.63 -19.80
N LEU A 186 -25.93 20.62 -19.83
CA LEU A 186 -26.28 22.01 -20.12
C LEU A 186 -26.41 22.33 -21.62
N HIS A 187 -26.00 21.40 -22.49
CA HIS A 187 -26.05 21.59 -23.94
C HIS A 187 -26.68 20.35 -24.59
N PRO A 188 -28.03 20.24 -24.59
CA PRO A 188 -28.73 19.10 -25.16
C PRO A 188 -28.26 18.80 -26.60
N GLY A 189 -27.98 17.53 -26.86
CA GLY A 189 -27.47 17.05 -28.16
C GLY A 189 -25.97 17.22 -28.37
N LYS A 190 -25.23 17.83 -27.44
CA LYS A 190 -23.76 17.96 -27.51
C LYS A 190 -23.05 17.00 -26.56
N PHE A 191 -21.84 16.60 -26.95
CA PHE A 191 -20.99 15.67 -26.22
C PHE A 191 -19.57 16.21 -26.11
N TYR A 192 -18.92 15.92 -25.00
CA TYR A 192 -17.47 15.95 -24.88
C TYR A 192 -16.89 14.59 -25.25
N ALA A 193 -15.61 14.57 -25.58
CA ALA A 193 -14.80 13.37 -25.73
C ALA A 193 -13.71 13.34 -24.65
N LEU A 194 -13.31 12.14 -24.23
CA LEU A 194 -12.11 11.93 -23.42
C LEU A 194 -10.88 11.82 -24.35
N PRO A 195 -9.75 12.49 -24.04
CA PRO A 195 -8.62 12.59 -24.95
C PRO A 195 -7.85 11.27 -25.06
N GLN A 196 -7.52 10.91 -26.29
CA GLN A 196 -6.57 9.82 -26.57
C GLN A 196 -5.13 10.22 -26.26
N ALA A 197 -4.82 11.52 -26.37
CA ALA A 197 -3.56 12.15 -25.99
C ALA A 197 -3.75 13.66 -25.89
N PRO A 198 -2.93 14.40 -25.12
CA PRO A 198 -2.97 15.87 -25.05
C PRO A 198 -2.32 16.54 -26.28
N GLN A 199 -2.45 15.95 -27.48
CA GLN A 199 -1.69 16.32 -28.67
C GLN A 199 -1.97 17.76 -29.13
N GLN A 200 -3.24 18.14 -29.24
CA GLN A 200 -3.63 19.51 -29.62
C GLN A 200 -3.22 20.51 -28.54
N PHE A 201 -3.45 20.17 -27.26
CA PHE A 201 -3.13 21.07 -26.15
C PHE A 201 -1.62 21.33 -26.00
N LYS A 202 -0.76 20.30 -26.13
CA LYS A 202 0.68 20.53 -26.06
C LYS A 202 1.14 21.46 -27.19
N GLN A 203 0.57 21.37 -28.39
CA GLN A 203 0.87 22.28 -29.50
C GLN A 203 0.41 23.71 -29.20
N LEU A 204 -0.81 23.88 -28.68
CA LEU A 204 -1.31 25.19 -28.27
C LEU A 204 -0.45 25.84 -27.17
N ILE A 205 0.06 25.04 -26.23
CA ILE A 205 1.00 25.52 -25.20
C ILE A 205 2.31 26.01 -25.84
N MET A 206 2.85 25.29 -26.83
CA MET A 206 4.04 25.75 -27.57
C MET A 206 3.76 27.05 -28.32
N VAL A 207 2.62 27.14 -29.02
CA VAL A 207 2.20 28.36 -29.74
C VAL A 207 1.99 29.54 -28.79
N SER A 208 1.61 29.28 -27.55
CA SER A 208 1.41 30.31 -26.51
C SER A 208 2.72 30.83 -25.90
N GLY A 209 3.89 30.37 -26.37
CA GLY A 209 5.19 30.85 -25.95
C GLY A 209 5.81 30.13 -24.74
N PHE A 210 5.22 29.03 -24.28
CA PHE A 210 5.86 28.18 -23.26
C PHE A 210 6.94 27.31 -23.91
N ASP A 211 8.18 27.43 -23.44
CA ASP A 211 9.35 26.79 -24.06
C ASP A 211 9.32 25.25 -23.96
N ARG A 212 9.03 24.71 -22.76
CA ARG A 212 9.13 23.27 -22.46
C ARG A 212 7.96 22.77 -21.64
N TYR A 213 7.18 21.90 -22.26
CA TYR A 213 5.98 21.28 -21.67
C TYR A 213 6.21 19.81 -21.36
N PHE A 214 5.74 19.36 -20.19
CA PHE A 214 5.48 17.94 -19.97
C PHE A 214 4.20 17.70 -19.17
N GLN A 215 3.67 16.48 -19.27
CA GLN A 215 2.53 16.03 -18.49
C GLN A 215 2.57 14.51 -18.37
N ILE A 216 2.27 13.99 -17.19
CA ILE A 216 1.94 12.56 -16.99
C ILE A 216 0.41 12.46 -17.07
N ALA A 217 -0.11 12.27 -18.28
CA ALA A 217 -1.54 12.42 -18.58
C ALA A 217 -2.29 11.07 -18.53
N PRO A 218 -3.54 11.04 -18.03
CA PRO A 218 -4.46 9.94 -18.34
C PRO A 218 -4.91 10.04 -19.81
N CYS A 219 -4.97 8.90 -20.49
CA CYS A 219 -5.42 8.78 -21.88
C CYS A 219 -6.48 7.69 -21.98
N PHE A 220 -7.44 7.88 -22.88
CA PHE A 220 -8.61 7.02 -23.02
C PHE A 220 -8.75 6.53 -24.46
N ARG A 221 -8.94 5.23 -24.66
CA ARG A 221 -9.14 4.58 -25.96
C ARG A 221 -9.96 3.31 -25.80
#